data_AF-A0A9P7RRL7-F1
#
_entry.id   AF-A0A9P7RRL7-F1
#
_cell.length_a   1.000
_cell.length_b   1.000
_cell.length_c   1.000
_cell.angle_alpha   90.00
_cell.angle_beta   90.00
_cell.angle_gamma   90.00
#
_symmetry.space_group_name_H-M   'P 1'
#
loop_
_entity.id
_entity.type
_entity.pdbx_description
1 polymer ?
#
loop_
_entity_poly.entity_id
_entity_poly.type
_entity_poly.pdbx_seq_one_letter_code
_entity_poly.pdbx_strand_id
1 'polypeptide(L)'
;MNCIRDIYEEVLVLQQCRALSAKVPLHRIKMFAVDLAMVALSVRTGYLIDAFTLQGDRNPSWTWNQLLQGLCQRNSEFKGVVHIYDPQSEQSFFVNISLFLSRAQRCLLLSSTDNPAPSFLEKGSDIQPISKPTSFVSLLPDGSFHPSFSDIPVELPAVLRELITQTQLISESSVRERSTVTLPPILPYNVTVPLAGFLLEYPVALCPVLIPGTDMSSFLTQVPLRVYRCLLNIEDTTGKSSATSQQNPHLLVQFSIPSVLESSHPETHSSSVISSRLEETFNARLATVFAGRGVPSLTIVHSVRTLDRVAL
;
A
#
# COMPACT_ATOMS: atom_id res chain seq x y z
N MET A 1 -17.33 0.61 13.95
CA MET A 1 -17.20 -0.17 12.69
C MET A 1 -17.13 -1.63 13.05
N ASN A 2 -18.12 -2.45 12.65
CA ASN A 2 -18.13 -3.87 12.99
C ASN A 2 -16.91 -4.62 12.42
N CYS A 3 -16.44 -4.21 11.23
CA CYS A 3 -15.26 -4.74 10.54
C CYS A 3 -14.00 -4.85 11.44
N ILE A 4 -13.66 -3.82 12.23
CA ILE A 4 -12.46 -3.84 13.10
C ILE A 4 -12.58 -4.94 14.17
N ARG A 5 -13.76 -5.08 14.78
CA ARG A 5 -14.02 -6.12 15.78
C ARG A 5 -13.93 -7.50 15.13
N ASP A 6 -14.54 -7.67 13.95
CA ASP A 6 -14.55 -8.96 13.26
C ASP A 6 -13.13 -9.40 12.86
N ILE A 7 -12.27 -8.46 12.42
CA ILE A 7 -10.83 -8.72 12.18
C ILE A 7 -10.14 -9.15 13.47
N TYR A 8 -10.34 -8.40 14.55
CA TYR A 8 -9.71 -8.68 15.83
C TYR A 8 -10.07 -10.09 16.33
N GLU A 9 -11.36 -10.46 16.29
CA GLU A 9 -11.83 -11.79 16.69
C GLU A 9 -11.24 -12.90 15.81
N GLU A 10 -11.17 -12.69 14.49
CA GLU A 10 -10.61 -13.71 13.58
C GLU A 10 -9.09 -13.90 13.76
N VAL A 11 -8.35 -12.83 14.04
CA VAL A 11 -6.92 -12.94 14.40
C VAL A 11 -6.73 -13.73 15.69
N LEU A 12 -7.60 -13.55 16.69
CA LEU A 12 -7.55 -14.33 17.92
C LEU A 12 -7.81 -15.83 17.66
N VAL A 13 -8.74 -16.16 16.77
CA VAL A 13 -8.98 -17.55 16.34
C VAL A 13 -7.72 -18.13 15.71
N LEU A 14 -7.05 -17.41 14.81
CA LEU A 14 -5.80 -17.86 14.19
C LEU A 14 -4.66 -18.05 15.20
N GLN A 15 -4.57 -17.20 16.23
CA GLN A 15 -3.63 -17.39 17.33
C GLN A 15 -3.93 -18.64 18.15
N GLN A 16 -5.20 -18.92 18.46
CA GLN A 16 -5.63 -20.12 19.19
C GLN A 16 -5.30 -21.40 18.40
N CYS A 17 -5.47 -21.37 17.08
CA CYS A 17 -5.09 -22.44 16.17
C CYS A 17 -3.57 -22.54 15.91
N ARG A 18 -2.76 -21.73 16.62
CA ARG A 18 -1.29 -21.63 16.50
C ARG A 18 -0.81 -21.28 15.08
N ALA A 19 -1.67 -20.64 14.27
CA ALA A 19 -1.32 -20.18 12.93
C ALA A 19 -0.45 -18.93 12.98
N LEU A 20 -0.66 -18.09 13.99
CA LEU A 20 0.10 -16.89 14.27
C LEU A 20 0.89 -17.05 15.58
N SER A 21 1.99 -16.30 15.71
CA SER A 21 2.72 -16.25 16.96
C SER A 21 1.83 -15.78 18.12
N ALA A 22 1.78 -16.58 19.19
CA ALA A 22 1.01 -16.27 20.40
C ALA A 22 1.54 -15.02 21.16
N LYS A 23 2.68 -14.45 20.74
CA LYS A 23 3.36 -13.34 21.41
C LYS A 23 3.05 -11.96 20.84
N VAL A 24 2.13 -11.82 19.89
CA VAL A 24 1.81 -10.50 19.31
C VAL A 24 1.04 -9.66 20.33
N PRO A 25 1.54 -8.49 20.77
CA PRO A 25 0.85 -7.65 21.74
C PRO A 25 -0.53 -7.19 21.24
N LEU A 26 -1.51 -7.10 22.15
CA LEU A 26 -2.89 -6.73 21.80
C LEU A 26 -3.01 -5.39 21.05
N HIS A 27 -2.17 -4.40 21.40
CA HIS A 27 -2.19 -3.12 20.69
C HIS A 27 -1.76 -3.26 19.22
N ARG A 28 -0.84 -4.18 18.89
CA ARG A 28 -0.46 -4.45 17.49
C ARG A 28 -1.58 -5.14 16.71
N ILE A 29 -2.31 -6.05 17.35
CA ILE A 29 -3.49 -6.68 16.74
C ILE A 29 -4.56 -5.62 16.44
N LYS A 30 -4.78 -4.68 17.36
CA LYS A 30 -5.70 -3.55 17.14
C LYS A 30 -5.25 -2.67 15.96
N MET A 31 -3.97 -2.32 15.88
CA MET A 31 -3.42 -1.54 14.76
C MET A 31 -3.63 -2.28 13.43
N PHE A 32 -3.27 -3.56 13.38
CA PHE A 32 -3.51 -4.42 12.22
C PHE A 32 -4.99 -4.45 11.80
N ALA A 33 -5.90 -4.58 12.77
CA ALA A 33 -7.34 -4.59 12.50
C ALA A 33 -7.82 -3.24 11.93
N VAL A 34 -7.27 -2.12 12.39
CA VAL A 34 -7.58 -0.80 11.81
C VAL A 34 -7.02 -0.73 10.38
N ASP A 35 -5.77 -1.10 10.15
CA ASP A 35 -5.15 -1.02 8.82
C ASP A 35 -5.82 -1.91 7.78
N LEU A 36 -6.13 -3.15 8.13
CA LEU A 36 -6.86 -4.05 7.26
C LEU A 36 -8.30 -3.56 6.99
N ALA A 37 -8.97 -2.96 7.98
CA ALA A 37 -10.26 -2.31 7.77
C ALA A 37 -10.16 -1.13 6.79
N MET A 38 -9.08 -0.34 6.85
CA MET A 38 -8.86 0.76 5.89
C MET A 38 -8.67 0.26 4.45
N VAL A 39 -8.10 -0.92 4.25
CA VAL A 39 -8.03 -1.57 2.92
C VAL A 39 -9.41 -2.08 2.48
N ALA A 40 -10.13 -2.79 3.37
CA ALA A 40 -11.46 -3.32 3.07
C ALA A 40 -12.48 -2.21 2.73
N LEU A 41 -12.41 -1.08 3.44
CA LEU A 41 -13.28 0.08 3.22
C LEU A 41 -12.84 0.96 2.03
N SER A 42 -11.83 0.55 1.26
CA SER A 42 -11.29 1.32 0.12
C SER A 42 -10.75 2.71 0.51
N VAL A 43 -10.23 2.87 1.73
CA VAL A 43 -9.45 4.07 2.11
C VAL A 43 -8.02 3.94 1.58
N ARG A 44 -7.41 2.76 1.74
CA ARG A 44 -6.07 2.42 1.24
C ARG A 44 -6.14 1.37 0.13
N THR A 45 -5.25 1.49 -0.86
CA THR A 45 -5.08 0.42 -1.86
C THR A 45 -4.49 -0.83 -1.26
N GLY A 46 -3.47 -0.72 -0.40
CA GLY A 46 -2.83 -1.87 0.20
C GLY A 46 -2.16 -1.64 1.55
N TYR A 47 -1.87 -2.74 2.22
CA TYR A 47 -1.23 -2.83 3.54
C TYR A 47 -0.21 -3.98 3.57
N LEU A 48 1.02 -3.68 3.98
CA LEU A 48 2.08 -4.66 4.20
C LEU A 48 1.89 -5.31 5.58
N ILE A 49 1.94 -6.64 5.63
CA ILE A 49 1.80 -7.38 6.89
C ILE A 49 3.17 -7.54 7.55
N ASP A 50 3.51 -6.63 8.46
CA ASP A 50 4.76 -6.62 9.23
C ASP A 50 4.57 -6.88 10.75
N ALA A 51 3.32 -6.93 11.20
CA ALA A 51 2.99 -7.07 12.62
C ALA A 51 3.09 -8.51 13.15
N PHE A 52 3.14 -9.52 12.27
CA PHE A 52 3.05 -10.93 12.63
C PHE A 52 4.26 -11.72 12.13
N THR A 53 4.72 -12.64 12.97
CA THR A 53 5.57 -13.76 12.57
C THR A 53 4.73 -15.03 12.55
N LEU A 54 4.83 -15.79 11.47
CA LEU A 54 4.21 -17.11 11.38
C LEU A 54 5.04 -18.12 12.19
N GLN A 55 4.39 -19.09 12.82
CA GLN A 55 5.09 -20.13 13.58
C GLN A 55 5.38 -21.35 12.72
N GLY A 56 6.64 -21.81 12.73
CA GLY A 56 7.08 -23.02 12.04
C GLY A 56 6.99 -22.91 10.52
N ASP A 57 6.84 -24.04 9.83
CA ASP A 57 6.80 -24.15 8.36
C ASP A 57 5.42 -23.77 7.77
N ARG A 58 4.68 -22.86 8.42
CA ARG A 58 3.35 -22.50 7.97
C ARG A 58 3.41 -21.63 6.73
N ASN A 59 2.64 -22.03 5.73
CA ASN A 59 2.52 -21.31 4.47
C ASN A 59 1.74 -19.98 4.66
N PRO A 60 2.34 -18.81 4.36
CA PRO A 60 1.67 -17.51 4.45
C PRO A 60 0.38 -17.43 3.64
N SER A 61 0.39 -17.96 2.41
CA SER A 61 -0.79 -18.00 1.55
C SER A 61 -1.95 -18.75 2.19
N TRP A 62 -1.69 -19.86 2.89
CA TRP A 62 -2.76 -20.58 3.58
C TRP A 62 -3.31 -19.77 4.76
N THR A 63 -2.45 -19.26 5.65
CA THR A 63 -2.86 -18.54 6.86
C THR A 63 -3.68 -17.31 6.54
N TRP A 64 -3.22 -16.48 5.60
CA TRP A 64 -3.91 -15.25 5.25
C TRP A 64 -5.16 -15.50 4.39
N ASN A 65 -5.19 -16.59 3.60
CA ASN A 65 -6.42 -17.01 2.94
C ASN A 65 -7.50 -17.43 3.95
N GLN A 66 -7.15 -18.16 5.01
CA GLN A 66 -8.11 -18.52 6.06
C GLN A 66 -8.67 -17.28 6.76
N LEU A 67 -7.81 -16.29 7.09
CA LEU A 67 -8.25 -15.01 7.64
C LEU A 67 -9.28 -14.33 6.73
N LEU A 68 -8.96 -14.17 5.44
CA LEU A 68 -9.86 -13.50 4.50
C LEU A 68 -11.15 -14.27 4.28
N GLN A 69 -11.13 -15.61 4.27
CA GLN A 69 -12.34 -16.43 4.16
C GLN A 69 -13.26 -16.23 5.36
N GLY A 70 -12.73 -16.29 6.58
CA GLY A 70 -13.50 -16.03 7.80
C GLY A 70 -14.11 -14.62 7.80
N LEU A 71 -13.34 -13.62 7.38
CA LEU A 71 -13.81 -12.24 7.29
C LEU A 71 -14.87 -12.04 6.20
N CYS A 72 -14.74 -12.67 5.04
CA CYS A 72 -15.74 -12.60 3.97
C CYS A 72 -17.09 -13.19 4.36
N GLN A 73 -17.09 -14.19 5.26
CA GLN A 73 -18.33 -14.78 5.78
C GLN A 73 -19.05 -13.84 6.75
N ARG A 74 -18.31 -12.99 7.47
CA ARG A 74 -18.87 -12.06 8.47
C ARG A 74 -19.19 -10.68 7.90
N ASN A 75 -18.40 -10.22 6.94
CA ASN A 75 -18.44 -8.85 6.47
C ASN A 75 -18.17 -8.81 4.94
N SER A 76 -19.11 -8.20 4.20
CA SER A 76 -19.09 -8.19 2.74
C SER A 76 -18.00 -7.31 2.14
N GLU A 77 -17.47 -6.35 2.90
CA GLU A 77 -16.46 -5.39 2.47
C GLU A 77 -15.13 -6.08 2.18
N PHE A 78 -14.91 -7.27 2.76
CA PHE A 78 -13.74 -8.11 2.45
C PHE A 78 -13.81 -8.82 1.10
N LYS A 79 -14.98 -8.88 0.44
CA LYS A 79 -15.11 -9.42 -0.92
C LYS A 79 -14.29 -8.63 -1.95
N GLY A 80 -13.92 -7.39 -1.63
CA GLY A 80 -13.01 -6.58 -2.44
C GLY A 80 -11.54 -6.69 -2.04
N VAL A 81 -11.17 -7.54 -1.08
CA VAL A 81 -9.78 -7.66 -0.58
C VAL A 81 -9.14 -8.97 -1.02
N VAL A 82 -7.90 -8.90 -1.48
CA VAL A 82 -7.06 -10.05 -1.84
C VAL A 82 -5.75 -10.00 -1.05
N HIS A 83 -5.17 -11.15 -0.78
CA HIS A 83 -3.81 -11.30 -0.27
C HIS A 83 -2.85 -11.48 -1.44
N ILE A 84 -1.78 -10.70 -1.52
CA ILE A 84 -0.68 -10.88 -2.47
C ILE A 84 0.56 -11.30 -1.68
N TYR A 85 1.17 -12.42 -2.06
CA TYR A 85 2.37 -12.96 -1.42
C TYR A 85 3.56 -12.91 -2.36
N ASP A 86 4.65 -12.29 -1.91
CA ASP A 86 5.96 -12.37 -2.53
C ASP A 86 6.79 -13.46 -1.85
N PRO A 87 6.96 -14.64 -2.47
CA PRO A 87 7.75 -15.72 -1.87
C PRO A 87 9.25 -15.41 -1.80
N GLN A 88 9.77 -14.46 -2.59
CA GLN A 88 11.20 -14.16 -2.60
C GLN A 88 11.62 -13.26 -1.44
N SER A 89 10.79 -12.28 -1.10
CA SER A 89 11.01 -11.40 0.06
C SER A 89 10.28 -11.87 1.32
N GLU A 90 9.49 -12.94 1.22
CA GLU A 90 8.57 -13.43 2.25
C GLU A 90 7.58 -12.35 2.73
N GLN A 91 7.25 -11.39 1.86
CA GLN A 91 6.34 -10.30 2.19
C GLN A 91 4.90 -10.61 1.78
N SER A 92 3.96 -10.23 2.64
CA SER A 92 2.52 -10.38 2.40
C SER A 92 1.84 -9.02 2.39
N PHE A 93 0.91 -8.83 1.45
CA PHE A 93 0.13 -7.61 1.30
C PHE A 93 -1.36 -7.93 1.30
N PHE A 94 -2.17 -7.15 2.00
CA PHE A 94 -3.60 -7.07 1.73
C PHE A 94 -3.88 -5.94 0.78
N VAL A 95 -4.65 -6.19 -0.28
CA VAL A 95 -4.88 -5.25 -1.37
C VAL A 95 -6.38 -5.18 -1.69
N ASN A 96 -6.89 -3.96 -1.81
CA ASN A 96 -8.22 -3.67 -2.32
C ASN A 96 -8.21 -3.81 -3.84
N ILE A 97 -8.96 -4.79 -4.37
CA ILE A 97 -8.99 -5.17 -5.78
C ILE A 97 -9.43 -3.98 -6.64
N SER A 98 -10.52 -3.30 -6.28
CA SER A 98 -11.06 -2.20 -7.09
C SER A 98 -10.09 -1.03 -7.23
N LEU A 99 -9.46 -0.62 -6.12
CA LEU A 99 -8.45 0.44 -6.14
C LEU A 99 -7.19 0.01 -6.92
N PHE A 100 -6.73 -1.22 -6.71
CA PHE A 100 -5.58 -1.78 -7.43
C PHE A 100 -5.82 -1.80 -8.93
N LEU A 101 -6.95 -2.35 -9.39
CA LEU A 101 -7.28 -2.45 -10.81
C LEU A 101 -7.33 -1.08 -11.47
N SER A 102 -8.02 -0.11 -10.86
CA SER A 102 -8.08 1.27 -11.36
C SER A 102 -6.69 1.89 -11.50
N ARG A 103 -5.83 1.69 -10.49
CA ARG A 103 -4.47 2.22 -10.47
C ARG A 103 -3.56 1.55 -11.49
N ALA A 104 -3.60 0.22 -11.59
CA ALA A 104 -2.76 -0.58 -12.48
C ALA A 104 -3.12 -0.31 -13.94
N GLN A 105 -4.41 -0.26 -14.28
CA GLN A 105 -4.87 0.10 -15.62
C GLN A 105 -4.38 1.49 -16.02
N ARG A 106 -4.57 2.51 -15.16
CA ARG A 106 -4.08 3.87 -15.43
C ARG A 106 -2.56 3.91 -15.62
N CYS A 107 -1.82 3.15 -14.82
CA CYS A 107 -0.37 3.07 -14.93
C CYS A 107 0.06 2.49 -16.29
N LEU A 108 -0.59 1.41 -16.74
CA LEU A 108 -0.31 0.77 -18.02
C LEU A 108 -0.69 1.66 -19.22
N LEU A 109 -1.82 2.37 -19.13
CA LEU A 109 -2.26 3.31 -20.16
C LEU A 109 -1.25 4.44 -20.37
N LEU A 110 -0.71 5.01 -19.29
CA LEU A 110 0.27 6.09 -19.37
C LEU A 110 1.67 5.63 -19.83
N SER A 111 1.93 4.32 -19.85
CA SER A 111 3.21 3.75 -20.31
C SER A 111 3.24 3.37 -21.79
N SER A 112 2.09 3.35 -22.46
CA SER A 112 2.01 2.93 -23.87
C SER A 112 2.30 4.14 -24.77
N THR A 113 3.56 4.32 -25.17
CA THR A 113 3.98 5.36 -26.13
C THR A 113 3.37 5.15 -27.53
N ASP A 114 2.99 3.92 -27.84
CA ASP A 114 2.68 3.48 -29.20
C ASP A 114 1.19 3.29 -29.47
N ASN A 115 0.31 3.59 -28.50
CA ASN A 115 -1.13 3.42 -28.68
C ASN A 115 -1.87 4.76 -28.53
N PRO A 116 -2.59 5.24 -29.57
CA PRO A 116 -3.49 6.37 -29.39
C PRO A 116 -4.49 5.99 -28.31
N ALA A 117 -4.66 6.89 -27.32
CA ALA A 117 -5.42 6.65 -26.10
C ALA A 117 -6.71 5.87 -26.38
N PRO A 118 -7.00 4.78 -25.64
CA PRO A 118 -8.20 4.01 -25.88
C PRO A 118 -9.42 4.91 -25.73
N SER A 119 -10.27 4.88 -26.75
CA SER A 119 -11.51 5.66 -26.92
C SER A 119 -12.57 5.43 -25.83
N PHE A 120 -12.27 4.64 -24.79
CA PHE A 120 -13.12 4.43 -23.62
C PHE A 120 -13.16 5.63 -22.65
N LEU A 121 -12.39 6.69 -22.91
CA LEU A 121 -12.37 7.93 -22.11
C LEU A 121 -13.08 9.13 -22.78
N GLU A 122 -13.84 8.92 -23.86
CA GLU A 122 -14.73 9.93 -24.47
C GLU A 122 -16.17 9.71 -23.98
N LYS A 123 -16.94 10.65 -23.43
CA LYS A 123 -17.06 12.10 -23.59
C LYS A 123 -17.82 12.66 -22.37
N GLY A 124 -17.43 13.83 -21.83
CA GLY A 124 -18.41 14.72 -21.17
C GLY A 124 -18.08 15.36 -19.83
N SER A 125 -16.87 15.27 -19.30
CA SER A 125 -16.49 16.05 -18.10
C SER A 125 -15.13 16.68 -18.32
N ASP A 126 -14.94 17.94 -17.88
CA ASP A 126 -13.66 18.65 -17.88
C ASP A 126 -12.55 17.73 -17.37
N ILE A 127 -11.77 17.14 -18.30
CA ILE A 127 -10.74 16.17 -17.96
C ILE A 127 -9.58 16.96 -17.39
N GLN A 128 -9.58 17.13 -16.07
CA GLN A 128 -8.37 17.53 -15.36
C GLN A 128 -7.25 16.56 -15.75
N PRO A 129 -6.02 17.06 -15.98
CA PRO A 129 -4.89 16.23 -16.36
C PRO A 129 -4.75 15.09 -15.34
N ILE A 130 -4.88 13.85 -15.83
CA ILE A 130 -4.83 12.66 -14.99
C ILE A 130 -3.43 12.58 -14.38
N SER A 131 -3.30 12.96 -13.10
CA SER A 131 -2.02 12.92 -12.41
C SER A 131 -1.52 11.47 -12.31
N LYS A 132 -0.23 11.26 -12.65
CA LYS A 132 0.40 9.92 -12.64
C LYS A 132 0.30 9.32 -11.24
N PRO A 133 -0.33 8.14 -11.03
CA PRO A 133 -0.62 7.58 -9.71
C PRO A 133 0.63 7.28 -8.85
N THR A 134 1.75 6.93 -9.48
CA THR A 134 3.06 6.77 -8.86
C THR A 134 4.11 7.30 -9.84
N SER A 135 5.08 8.05 -9.33
CA SER A 135 6.33 8.35 -10.03
C SER A 135 7.35 7.26 -9.73
N PHE A 136 8.02 6.74 -10.73
CA PHE A 136 9.10 5.76 -10.57
C PHE A 136 10.45 6.47 -10.64
N VAL A 137 11.29 6.23 -9.64
CA VAL A 137 12.57 6.93 -9.50
C VAL A 137 13.70 5.93 -9.38
N SER A 138 14.60 5.94 -10.35
CA SER A 138 15.75 5.03 -10.38
C SER A 138 16.81 5.43 -9.35
N LEU A 139 17.34 4.45 -8.63
CA LEU A 139 18.51 4.61 -7.77
C LEU A 139 19.77 4.26 -8.55
N LEU A 140 20.87 4.96 -8.29
CA LEU A 140 22.12 4.63 -8.96
C LEU A 140 22.74 3.34 -8.40
N PRO A 141 23.55 2.66 -9.24
CA PRO A 141 24.42 1.56 -8.87
C PRO A 141 25.12 1.67 -7.51
N ASP A 142 25.73 2.83 -7.22
CA ASP A 142 26.50 3.09 -6.01
C ASP A 142 25.63 3.41 -4.78
N GLY A 143 24.31 3.17 -4.88
CA GLY A 143 23.34 3.53 -3.85
C GLY A 143 23.07 5.03 -3.76
N SER A 144 23.76 5.84 -4.56
CA SER A 144 23.50 7.26 -4.67
C SER A 144 22.23 7.51 -5.48
N PHE A 145 21.82 8.76 -5.50
CA PHE A 145 20.57 9.17 -6.09
C PHE A 145 20.80 9.97 -7.36
N HIS A 146 20.19 9.55 -8.47
CA HIS A 146 20.08 10.39 -9.66
C HIS A 146 18.63 10.90 -9.77
N PRO A 147 18.41 12.22 -9.86
CA PRO A 147 17.09 12.81 -10.08
C PRO A 147 16.66 12.59 -11.52
N SER A 148 16.61 11.36 -12.00
CA SER A 148 15.95 11.02 -13.25
C SER A 148 14.73 10.18 -12.93
N PHE A 149 13.56 10.69 -13.30
CA PHE A 149 12.39 9.84 -13.41
C PHE A 149 12.67 8.82 -14.49
N SER A 150 12.49 7.55 -14.13
CA SER A 150 12.44 6.51 -15.13
C SER A 150 11.00 6.39 -15.61
N ASP A 151 10.87 5.85 -16.81
CA ASP A 151 9.64 5.16 -17.15
C ASP A 151 9.37 4.05 -16.13
N ILE A 152 8.16 3.50 -16.20
CA ILE A 152 7.83 2.29 -15.45
C ILE A 152 8.93 1.22 -15.70
N PRO A 153 9.47 0.55 -14.65
CA PRO A 153 10.48 -0.50 -14.86
C PRO A 153 10.00 -1.51 -15.89
N VAL A 154 10.86 -1.89 -16.84
CA VAL A 154 10.46 -2.58 -18.08
C VAL A 154 9.67 -3.88 -17.83
N GLU A 155 9.98 -4.60 -16.75
CA GLU A 155 9.29 -5.84 -16.39
C GLU A 155 8.01 -5.61 -15.56
N LEU A 156 7.87 -4.46 -14.89
CA LEU A 156 6.73 -4.17 -14.01
C LEU A 156 5.38 -4.18 -14.77
N PRO A 157 5.23 -3.67 -16.01
CA PRO A 157 4.00 -3.80 -16.77
C PRO A 157 3.53 -5.25 -16.95
N ALA A 158 4.45 -6.19 -17.17
CA ALA A 158 4.10 -7.61 -17.32
C ALA A 158 3.55 -8.17 -16.00
N VAL A 159 4.20 -7.86 -14.88
CA VAL A 159 3.75 -8.27 -13.54
C VAL A 159 2.39 -7.64 -13.20
N LEU A 160 2.18 -6.37 -13.51
CA LEU A 160 0.89 -5.71 -13.29
C LEU A 160 -0.24 -6.33 -14.12
N ARG A 161 0.01 -6.69 -15.38
CA ARG A 161 -0.99 -7.39 -16.21
C ARG A 161 -1.36 -8.75 -15.62
N GLU A 162 -0.37 -9.53 -15.19
CA GLU A 162 -0.60 -10.81 -14.54
C GLU A 162 -1.43 -10.65 -13.26
N LEU A 163 -1.06 -9.69 -12.40
CA LEU A 163 -1.82 -9.38 -11.18
C LEU A 163 -3.25 -8.93 -11.49
N ILE A 164 -3.46 -8.11 -12.52
CA ILE A 164 -4.80 -7.72 -12.98
C ILE A 164 -5.60 -8.98 -13.34
N THR A 165 -5.06 -9.86 -14.18
CA THR A 165 -5.74 -11.09 -14.58
C THR A 165 -6.09 -11.96 -13.39
N GLN A 166 -5.13 -12.23 -12.49
CA GLN A 166 -5.39 -13.07 -11.31
C GLN A 166 -6.41 -12.46 -10.34
N THR A 167 -6.35 -11.15 -10.11
CA THR A 167 -7.29 -10.47 -9.20
C THR A 167 -8.70 -10.38 -9.79
N GLN A 168 -8.84 -10.21 -11.10
CA GLN A 168 -10.13 -10.30 -11.79
C GLN A 168 -10.77 -11.68 -11.66
N LEU A 169 -9.98 -12.75 -11.88
CA LEU A 169 -10.45 -14.12 -11.70
C LEU A 169 -10.96 -14.39 -10.26
N ILE A 170 -10.28 -13.83 -9.26
CA ILE A 170 -10.72 -13.92 -7.86
C ILE A 170 -12.01 -13.13 -7.62
N SER A 171 -12.17 -11.98 -8.27
CA SER A 171 -13.35 -11.13 -8.14
C SER A 171 -14.60 -11.72 -8.80
N GLU A 172 -14.45 -12.48 -9.89
CA GLU A 172 -15.55 -13.07 -10.65
C GLU A 172 -16.04 -14.41 -10.08
N SER A 173 -15.24 -15.08 -9.26
CA SER A 173 -15.62 -16.37 -8.67
C SER A 173 -16.77 -16.22 -7.67
N SER A 174 -17.89 -16.89 -7.94
CA SER A 174 -19.07 -16.92 -7.05
C SER A 174 -18.77 -17.64 -5.72
N VAL A 175 -17.83 -18.59 -5.73
CA VAL A 175 -17.32 -19.28 -4.54
C VAL A 175 -15.89 -18.83 -4.30
N ARG A 176 -15.66 -18.13 -3.19
CA ARG A 176 -14.34 -17.54 -2.86
C ARG A 176 -13.42 -18.58 -2.23
N GLU A 177 -13.06 -19.61 -2.98
CA GLU A 177 -12.14 -20.65 -2.52
C GLU A 177 -10.70 -20.13 -2.39
N ARG A 178 -10.35 -19.12 -3.20
CA ARG A 178 -9.02 -18.50 -3.21
C ARG A 178 -9.13 -16.99 -3.09
N SER A 179 -8.42 -16.44 -2.12
CA SER A 179 -8.24 -15.01 -1.89
C SER A 179 -6.75 -14.65 -1.83
N THR A 180 -5.87 -15.51 -2.37
CA THR A 180 -4.43 -15.28 -2.43
C THR A 180 -3.92 -15.36 -3.86
N VAL A 181 -3.10 -14.38 -4.22
CA VAL A 181 -2.26 -14.31 -5.42
C VAL A 181 -0.81 -14.48 -4.96
N THR A 182 -0.07 -15.41 -5.55
CA THR A 182 1.36 -15.60 -5.26
C THR A 182 2.16 -15.07 -6.43
N LEU A 183 3.10 -14.16 -6.16
CA LEU A 183 4.00 -13.62 -7.17
C LEU A 183 4.95 -14.71 -7.68
N PRO A 184 5.46 -14.58 -8.91
CA PRO A 184 6.52 -15.45 -9.41
C PRO A 184 7.71 -15.53 -8.45
N PRO A 185 8.31 -16.71 -8.23
CA PRO A 185 9.34 -16.90 -7.20
C PRO A 185 10.70 -16.26 -7.49
N ILE A 186 10.87 -15.71 -8.69
CA ILE A 186 12.14 -15.11 -9.15
C ILE A 186 11.80 -13.75 -9.75
N LEU A 187 11.28 -12.84 -8.92
CA LEU A 187 11.08 -11.45 -9.30
C LEU A 187 12.28 -10.63 -8.82
N PRO A 188 13.00 -9.96 -9.73
CA PRO A 188 14.15 -9.20 -9.31
C PRO A 188 13.75 -7.97 -8.47
N TYR A 189 14.67 -7.50 -7.62
CA TYR A 189 14.41 -6.39 -6.68
C TYR A 189 14.06 -5.07 -7.36
N ASN A 190 14.58 -4.83 -8.57
CA ASN A 190 14.21 -3.68 -9.40
C ASN A 190 12.74 -3.71 -9.85
N VAL A 191 12.01 -4.81 -9.58
CA VAL A 191 10.58 -4.97 -9.83
C VAL A 191 9.80 -5.09 -8.52
N THR A 192 10.25 -5.90 -7.55
CA THR A 192 9.51 -6.12 -6.29
C THR A 192 9.44 -4.88 -5.41
N VAL A 193 10.53 -4.11 -5.29
CA VAL A 193 10.55 -2.86 -4.51
C VAL A 193 9.57 -1.82 -5.09
N PRO A 194 9.63 -1.48 -6.39
CA PRO A 194 8.66 -0.53 -6.93
C PRO A 194 7.24 -1.09 -6.96
N LEU A 195 7.05 -2.40 -7.11
CA LEU A 195 5.74 -3.03 -6.98
C LEU A 195 5.17 -2.85 -5.57
N ALA A 196 5.96 -3.07 -4.52
CA ALA A 196 5.55 -2.87 -3.13
C ALA A 196 5.12 -1.41 -2.89
N GLY A 197 5.94 -0.45 -3.31
CA GLY A 197 5.58 0.97 -3.25
C GLY A 197 4.30 1.30 -4.03
N PHE A 198 4.10 0.67 -5.19
CA PHE A 198 2.88 0.82 -5.99
C PHE A 198 1.64 0.26 -5.30
N LEU A 199 1.72 -0.95 -4.72
CA LEU A 199 0.63 -1.60 -3.97
C LEU A 199 0.26 -0.84 -2.69
N LEU A 200 1.27 -0.26 -2.03
CA LEU A 200 1.11 0.58 -0.83
C LEU A 200 0.67 2.02 -1.13
N GLU A 201 0.43 2.33 -2.40
CA GLU A 201 -0.05 3.63 -2.87
C GLU A 201 0.92 4.79 -2.60
N TYR A 202 2.22 4.50 -2.66
CA TYR A 202 3.22 5.56 -2.53
C TYR A 202 3.18 6.49 -3.75
N PRO A 203 3.19 7.82 -3.54
CA PRO A 203 3.30 8.78 -4.63
C PRO A 203 4.59 8.60 -5.44
N VAL A 204 5.64 8.07 -4.81
CA VAL A 204 6.94 7.77 -5.41
C VAL A 204 7.33 6.34 -5.05
N ALA A 205 7.71 5.56 -6.05
CA ALA A 205 8.27 4.22 -5.88
C ALA A 205 9.73 4.22 -6.33
N LEU A 206 10.61 3.72 -5.47
CA LEU A 206 12.04 3.64 -5.75
C LEU A 206 12.34 2.40 -6.59
N CYS A 207 13.18 2.56 -7.60
CA CYS A 207 13.57 1.52 -8.53
C CYS A 207 15.07 1.26 -8.37
N PRO A 208 15.47 0.30 -7.51
CA PRO A 208 16.89 -0.04 -7.38
C PRO A 208 17.42 -0.60 -8.70
N VAL A 209 18.65 -0.23 -9.08
CA VAL A 209 19.31 -0.81 -10.25
C VAL A 209 20.05 -2.08 -9.83
N LEU A 210 19.79 -3.18 -10.53
CA LEU A 210 20.53 -4.43 -10.33
C LEU A 210 21.96 -4.28 -10.84
N ILE A 211 22.93 -4.38 -9.93
CA ILE A 211 24.30 -4.71 -10.33
C ILE A 211 24.62 -6.11 -9.80
N PRO A 212 25.08 -7.02 -10.66
CA PRO A 212 25.64 -8.29 -10.21
C PRO A 212 26.74 -8.08 -9.16
N GLY A 213 26.62 -8.74 -8.01
CA GLY A 213 27.64 -8.74 -6.96
C GLY A 213 27.62 -7.57 -5.97
N THR A 214 26.62 -6.68 -6.02
CA THR A 214 26.48 -5.59 -5.04
C THR A 214 25.59 -6.01 -3.88
N ASP A 215 26.05 -5.72 -2.66
CA ASP A 215 25.28 -5.94 -1.43
C ASP A 215 24.11 -4.95 -1.38
N MET A 216 22.90 -5.48 -1.51
CA MET A 216 21.63 -4.74 -1.55
C MET A 216 21.31 -4.04 -0.22
N SER A 217 22.11 -4.23 0.84
CA SER A 217 21.84 -3.67 2.17
C SER A 217 22.19 -2.18 2.32
N SER A 218 22.78 -1.53 1.31
CA SER A 218 23.40 -0.20 1.43
C SER A 218 22.69 0.94 0.68
N PHE A 219 21.53 0.71 0.05
CA PHE A 219 20.82 1.76 -0.68
C PHE A 219 20.45 2.95 0.23
N LEU A 220 20.64 4.16 -0.28
CA LEU A 220 20.29 5.42 0.39
C LEU A 220 20.97 5.64 1.75
N THR A 221 22.07 4.93 2.02
CA THR A 221 22.90 5.14 3.22
C THR A 221 23.42 6.56 3.23
N GLN A 222 23.20 7.28 4.34
CA GLN A 222 23.60 8.69 4.50
C GLN A 222 22.94 9.67 3.51
N VAL A 223 21.91 9.24 2.76
CA VAL A 223 21.14 10.13 1.89
C VAL A 223 20.05 10.82 2.73
N PRO A 224 19.93 12.17 2.72
CA PRO A 224 18.85 12.84 3.42
C PRO A 224 17.51 12.52 2.75
N LEU A 225 16.61 11.91 3.52
CA LEU A 225 15.28 11.49 3.07
C LEU A 225 14.21 12.40 3.66
N ARG A 226 13.26 12.82 2.82
CA ARG A 226 11.99 13.39 3.27
C ARG A 226 11.05 12.25 3.63
N VAL A 227 10.74 12.12 4.92
CA VAL A 227 9.80 11.12 5.45
C VAL A 227 8.42 11.77 5.60
N TYR A 228 7.42 11.23 4.91
CA TYR A 228 6.02 11.63 5.01
C TYR A 228 5.26 10.67 5.91
N ARG A 229 4.37 11.22 6.73
CA ARG A 229 3.45 10.46 7.60
C ARG A 229 2.06 11.04 7.46
N CYS A 230 1.13 10.23 6.96
CA CYS A 230 -0.29 10.54 6.91
C CYS A 230 -0.94 10.08 8.22
N LEU A 231 -1.37 11.03 9.04
CA LEU A 231 -1.94 10.82 10.36
C LEU A 231 -3.45 11.04 10.31
N LEU A 232 -4.22 10.07 10.77
CA LEU A 232 -5.67 10.13 10.84
C LEU A 232 -6.11 10.38 12.29
N ASN A 233 -6.79 11.49 12.53
CA ASN A 233 -7.40 11.77 13.83
C ASN A 233 -8.87 11.32 13.78
N ILE A 234 -9.15 10.21 14.48
CA ILE A 234 -10.49 9.65 14.57
C ILE A 234 -11.09 10.18 15.88
N GLU A 235 -11.99 11.16 15.79
CA GLU A 235 -12.71 11.65 16.96
C GLU A 235 -13.60 10.55 17.53
N ASP A 236 -13.51 10.32 18.85
CA ASP A 236 -14.39 9.37 19.53
C ASP A 236 -15.78 10.01 19.69
N THR A 237 -16.71 9.58 18.85
CA THR A 237 -18.09 10.04 18.84
C THR A 237 -18.88 9.64 20.08
N THR A 238 -18.31 8.86 21.00
CA THR A 238 -19.00 8.46 22.24
C THR A 238 -19.21 9.60 23.24
N GLY A 239 -18.67 10.81 22.98
CA GLY A 239 -18.94 12.01 23.77
C GLY A 239 -18.48 11.95 25.23
N LYS A 240 -17.82 10.85 25.62
CA LYS A 240 -17.27 10.60 26.95
C LYS A 240 -15.77 10.91 26.98
N SER A 241 -15.39 12.02 26.36
CA SER A 241 -14.01 12.50 26.32
C SER A 241 -13.58 12.92 27.73
N SER A 242 -13.09 11.96 28.51
CA SER A 242 -12.30 12.27 29.70
C SER A 242 -11.09 13.08 29.25
N ALA A 243 -10.88 14.27 29.80
CA ALA A 243 -9.90 15.27 29.39
C ALA A 243 -8.41 14.84 29.47
N THR A 244 -8.12 13.56 29.67
CA THR A 244 -6.77 13.03 29.91
C THR A 244 -6.31 11.97 28.91
N SER A 245 -7.16 11.47 28.01
CA SER A 245 -6.72 10.54 26.97
C SER A 245 -6.29 11.31 25.73
N GLN A 246 -4.99 11.64 25.62
CA GLN A 246 -4.39 12.01 24.34
C GLN A 246 -4.60 10.84 23.36
N GLN A 247 -5.53 11.02 22.42
CA GLN A 247 -5.69 10.05 21.35
C GLN A 247 -4.48 10.20 20.42
N ASN A 248 -3.66 9.15 20.37
CA ASN A 248 -2.58 9.09 19.40
C ASN A 248 -3.20 8.94 18.00
N PRO A 249 -2.85 9.78 17.03
CA PRO A 249 -3.36 9.65 15.67
C PRO A 249 -2.95 8.30 15.06
N HIS A 250 -3.84 7.72 14.25
CA HIS A 250 -3.55 6.49 13.52
C HIS A 250 -2.64 6.79 12.32
N LEU A 251 -1.54 6.05 12.17
CA LEU A 251 -0.65 6.20 11.03
C LEU A 251 -1.23 5.47 9.82
N LEU A 252 -1.79 6.21 8.86
CA LEU A 252 -2.42 5.64 7.67
C LEU A 252 -1.38 5.15 6.66
N VAL A 253 -0.39 5.99 6.34
CA VAL A 253 0.69 5.68 5.41
C VAL A 253 1.96 6.38 5.87
N GLN A 254 3.09 5.70 5.76
CA GLN A 254 4.43 6.27 5.91
C GLN A 254 5.31 5.83 4.76
N PHE A 255 6.03 6.77 4.17
CA PHE A 255 7.03 6.51 3.14
C PHE A 255 8.10 7.59 3.19
N SER A 256 9.20 7.35 2.48
CA SER A 256 10.30 8.29 2.38
C SER A 256 10.80 8.41 0.95
N ILE A 257 11.22 9.62 0.57
CA ILE A 257 11.83 9.88 -0.72
C ILE A 257 13.15 10.66 -0.52
N PRO A 258 14.13 10.52 -1.43
CA PRO A 258 15.33 11.36 -1.41
C PRO A 258 14.97 12.84 -1.47
N SER A 259 15.42 13.63 -0.49
CA SER A 259 15.04 15.05 -0.36
C SER A 259 15.44 15.91 -1.57
N VAL A 260 16.50 15.51 -2.28
CA VAL A 260 16.96 16.17 -3.52
C VAL A 260 15.92 16.12 -4.65
N LEU A 261 14.95 15.19 -4.61
CA LEU A 261 13.81 15.20 -5.54
C LEU A 261 13.00 16.49 -5.46
N GLU A 262 12.86 17.07 -4.25
CA GLU A 262 12.10 18.31 -4.07
C GLU A 262 12.76 19.47 -4.79
N SER A 263 14.10 19.52 -4.78
CA SER A 263 14.87 20.56 -5.47
C SER A 263 14.98 20.33 -6.96
N SER A 264 15.08 19.08 -7.41
CA SER A 264 15.24 18.75 -8.83
C SER A 264 13.93 18.82 -9.60
N HIS A 265 12.79 18.55 -8.95
CA HIS A 265 11.46 18.51 -9.57
C HIS A 265 10.38 19.12 -8.67
N PRO A 266 10.51 20.41 -8.32
CA PRO A 266 9.63 21.06 -7.35
C PRO A 266 8.15 21.06 -7.77
N GLU A 267 7.87 21.09 -9.07
CA GLU A 267 6.53 21.13 -9.65
C GLU A 267 5.74 19.82 -9.46
N THR A 268 6.44 18.71 -9.28
CA THR A 268 5.83 17.38 -9.14
C THR A 268 6.09 16.71 -7.78
N HIS A 269 7.19 17.07 -7.11
CA HIS A 269 7.70 16.35 -5.93
C HIS A 269 8.04 17.25 -4.74
N SER A 270 7.73 18.54 -4.77
CA SER A 270 7.82 19.35 -3.56
C SER A 270 6.91 18.82 -2.46
N SER A 271 7.30 19.07 -1.19
CA SER A 271 6.52 18.65 -0.03
C SER A 271 5.06 19.13 -0.05
N SER A 272 4.80 20.34 -0.58
CA SER A 272 3.43 20.85 -0.74
C SER A 272 2.63 20.07 -1.78
N VAL A 273 3.23 19.76 -2.95
CA VAL A 273 2.58 18.99 -4.01
C VAL A 273 2.26 17.57 -3.55
N ILE A 274 3.22 16.89 -2.93
CA ILE A 274 3.02 15.54 -2.41
C ILE A 274 1.94 15.53 -1.31
N SER A 275 1.99 16.50 -0.37
CA SER A 275 0.99 16.59 0.70
C SER A 275 -0.40 16.87 0.15
N SER A 276 -0.55 17.86 -0.74
CA SER A 276 -1.83 18.19 -1.39
C SER A 276 -2.44 16.98 -2.08
N ARG A 277 -1.62 16.19 -2.78
CA ARG A 277 -2.06 15.01 -3.50
C ARG A 277 -2.53 13.88 -2.57
N LEU A 278 -1.79 13.65 -1.48
CA LEU A 278 -2.16 12.68 -0.45
C LEU A 278 -3.46 13.11 0.24
N GLU A 279 -3.60 14.40 0.57
CA GLU A 279 -4.82 14.99 1.13
C GLU A 279 -6.01 14.80 0.22
N GLU A 280 -5.90 15.20 -1.05
CA GLU A 280 -6.97 15.03 -2.05
C GLU A 280 -7.40 13.57 -2.16
N THR A 281 -6.43 12.66 -2.29
CA THR A 281 -6.69 11.21 -2.44
C THR A 281 -7.40 10.63 -1.22
N PHE A 282 -6.87 10.86 -0.02
CA PHE A 282 -7.40 10.23 1.18
C PHE A 282 -8.65 10.94 1.70
N ASN A 283 -8.74 12.27 1.63
CA ASN A 283 -9.95 12.99 2.06
C ASN A 283 -11.16 12.61 1.19
N ALA A 284 -10.99 12.44 -0.13
CA ALA A 284 -12.08 12.00 -1.00
C ALA A 284 -12.64 10.62 -0.58
N ARG A 285 -11.75 9.68 -0.24
CA ARG A 285 -12.13 8.33 0.22
C ARG A 285 -12.71 8.34 1.62
N LEU A 286 -12.12 9.10 2.55
CA LEU A 286 -12.64 9.28 3.90
C LEU A 286 -14.04 9.91 3.87
N ALA A 287 -14.26 10.92 3.03
CA ALA A 287 -15.58 11.52 2.87
C ALA A 287 -16.64 10.51 2.38
N THR A 288 -16.25 9.59 1.50
CA THR A 288 -17.13 8.52 1.02
C THR A 288 -17.43 7.50 2.12
N VAL A 289 -16.41 7.02 2.83
CA VAL A 289 -16.56 5.97 3.87
C VAL A 289 -17.29 6.50 5.11
N PHE A 290 -17.09 7.77 5.46
CA PHE A 290 -17.64 8.40 6.66
C PHE A 290 -18.80 9.36 6.37
N ALA A 291 -19.41 9.26 5.18
CA ALA A 291 -20.58 10.06 4.81
C ALA A 291 -21.66 9.98 5.91
N GLY A 292 -21.99 11.12 6.51
CA GLY A 292 -23.00 11.24 7.57
C GLY A 292 -22.55 10.81 8.99
N ARG A 293 -21.25 10.52 9.23
CA ARG A 293 -20.75 10.04 10.53
C ARG A 293 -19.65 10.90 11.17
N GLY A 294 -19.41 12.09 10.63
CA GLY A 294 -18.23 12.91 10.94
C GLY A 294 -17.01 12.36 10.20
N VAL A 295 -16.39 13.21 9.38
CA VAL A 295 -15.22 12.80 8.59
C VAL A 295 -13.97 12.95 9.48
N PRO A 296 -13.18 11.88 9.69
CA PRO A 296 -11.92 12.00 10.42
C PRO A 296 -11.02 13.03 9.78
N SER A 297 -10.29 13.81 10.58
CA SER A 297 -9.33 14.76 10.02
C SER A 297 -8.02 14.05 9.65
N LEU A 298 -7.50 14.38 8.47
CA LEU A 298 -6.21 13.91 7.99
C LEU A 298 -5.17 15.02 8.19
N THR A 299 -4.00 14.65 8.69
CA THR A 299 -2.86 15.54 8.84
C THR A 299 -1.64 14.91 8.20
N ILE A 300 -0.95 15.63 7.33
CA ILE A 300 0.29 15.17 6.74
C ILE A 300 1.44 15.88 7.43
N VAL A 301 2.34 15.11 8.03
CA VAL A 301 3.57 15.64 8.61
C VAL A 301 4.75 15.10 7.82
N HIS A 302 5.73 15.95 7.56
CA HIS A 302 6.96 15.55 6.88
C HIS A 302 8.20 16.10 7.57
N SER A 303 9.29 15.34 7.53
CA SER A 303 10.57 15.70 8.16
C SER A 303 11.74 15.21 7.30
N VAL A 304 12.89 15.89 7.34
CA VAL A 304 14.13 15.34 6.75
C VAL A 304 14.80 14.45 7.78
N ARG A 305 15.22 13.26 7.38
CA ARG A 305 16.00 12.33 8.19
C ARG A 305 17.12 11.73 7.35
N THR A 306 18.30 11.62 7.94
CA THR A 306 19.39 10.82 7.40
C THR A 306 19.46 9.55 8.21
N LEU A 307 19.46 8.40 7.54
CA LEU A 307 19.47 7.08 8.19
C LEU A 307 20.74 6.33 7.78
N ASP A 308 21.28 5.55 8.71
CA ASP A 308 22.43 4.69 8.43
C ASP A 308 22.06 3.54 7.48
N ARG A 309 20.79 3.10 7.53
CA ARG A 309 20.23 2.07 6.66
C ARG A 309 18.77 2.39 6.37
N VAL A 310 18.35 2.09 5.16
CA VAL A 310 16.97 2.24 4.70
C VAL A 310 16.52 0.87 4.21
N ALA A 311 15.45 0.35 4.82
CA ALA A 311 14.78 -0.82 4.26
C ALA A 311 13.96 -0.37 3.05
N LEU A 312 14.24 -0.96 1.89
CA LEU A 312 13.49 -0.77 0.65
C LEU A 312 12.43 -1.86 0.50
#